data_AF-A0A1I5KA26-F1
#
_entry.id   AF-A0A1I5KA26-F1
#
_cell.length_a   1.000
_cell.length_b   1.000
_cell.length_c   1.000
_cell.angle_alpha   90.00
_cell.angle_beta   90.00
_cell.angle_gamma   90.00
#
_symmetry.space_group_name_H-M   'P 1'
#
loop_
_entity.id
_entity.type
_entity.pdbx_description
1 polymer ?
#
loop_
_entity_poly.entity_id
_entity_poly.type
_entity_poly.pdbx_seq_one_letter_code
_entity_poly.pdbx_strand_id
1 'polypeptide(L)'
;MTSDAGLMPIDEYLAQGGKLTSPENVSPRYRAELLKLMSSFVDSELAGSAGFANAINWAPGIAQRIAACRITLEKAASAEKVLDLMEDFGTDKALYNRAHDWAARMPRDAAIDPCRQGGDMRLSVFHAPLVSWTDACVMNLLMGLATGIQLGELAQVSYSPLAEAIREIAPVEVRHKEMGRVALEDICSRAEGRSEAAASIDYWYPRVAATFGVIGSERFERLHRKGLRHSTNEVLLDAWQKASRGEIAALGLS
;
A
#
# COMPACT_ATOMS: atom_id res chain seq x y z
N MET A 1 -7.90 -46.86 -24.20
CA MET A 1 -6.89 -45.79 -24.16
C MET A 1 -7.65 -44.49 -24.01
N THR A 2 -7.96 -44.12 -22.77
CA THR A 2 -8.50 -42.79 -22.44
C THR A 2 -7.38 -41.79 -22.66
N SER A 3 -7.61 -40.81 -23.54
CA SER A 3 -6.67 -39.72 -23.76
C SER A 3 -6.49 -38.96 -22.45
N ASP A 4 -5.31 -39.08 -21.86
CA ASP A 4 -4.82 -38.12 -20.88
C ASP A 4 -4.59 -36.81 -21.66
N ALA A 5 -5.65 -36.03 -21.82
CA ALA A 5 -5.58 -34.71 -22.43
C ALA A 5 -4.73 -33.87 -21.47
N GLY A 6 -3.44 -33.78 -21.80
CA GLY A 6 -2.40 -33.23 -20.95
C GLY A 6 -2.83 -31.90 -20.32
N LEU A 7 -3.15 -31.95 -19.03
CA LEU A 7 -3.39 -30.76 -18.24
C LEU A 7 -2.09 -29.95 -18.26
N MET A 8 -2.13 -28.77 -18.86
CA MET A 8 -1.01 -27.83 -18.87
C MET A 8 -0.54 -27.59 -17.41
N PRO A 9 0.75 -27.73 -17.11
CA PRO A 9 1.28 -27.40 -15.79
C PRO A 9 0.90 -25.97 -15.39
N ILE A 10 0.49 -25.76 -14.14
CA ILE A 10 0.00 -24.45 -13.64
C ILE A 10 1.00 -23.30 -13.89
N ASP A 11 2.31 -23.57 -13.81
CA ASP A 11 3.33 -22.56 -14.04
C ASP A 11 3.38 -22.14 -15.53
N GLU A 12 3.08 -23.03 -16.47
CA GLU A 12 2.96 -22.73 -17.90
C GLU A 12 1.66 -21.98 -18.20
N TYR A 13 0.55 -22.39 -17.58
CA TYR A 13 -0.74 -21.69 -17.66
C TYR A 13 -0.63 -20.23 -17.20
N LEU A 14 0.03 -20.00 -16.06
CA LEU A 14 0.25 -18.66 -15.52
C LEU A 14 1.22 -17.83 -16.39
N ALA A 15 2.28 -18.44 -16.93
CA ALA A 15 3.22 -17.76 -17.81
C ALA A 15 2.57 -17.29 -19.12
N GLN A 16 1.49 -17.95 -19.57
CA GLN A 16 0.68 -17.54 -20.73
C GLN A 16 -0.42 -16.53 -20.37
N GLY A 17 -0.44 -15.99 -19.14
CA GLY A 17 -1.43 -15.00 -18.69
C GLY A 17 -2.70 -15.61 -18.10
N GLY A 18 -2.70 -16.91 -17.80
CA GLY A 18 -3.80 -17.60 -17.14
C GLY A 18 -4.19 -16.96 -15.80
N LYS A 19 -5.46 -17.11 -15.42
CA LYS A 19 -6.06 -16.53 -14.22
C LYS A 19 -6.64 -17.60 -13.31
N LEU A 20 -6.40 -17.47 -12.01
CA LEU A 20 -6.90 -18.36 -10.97
C LEU A 20 -8.03 -17.69 -10.20
N THR A 21 -9.10 -18.43 -9.94
CA THR A 21 -10.34 -17.91 -9.34
C THR A 21 -10.71 -18.58 -8.02
N SER A 22 -10.06 -19.69 -7.66
CA SER A 22 -10.37 -20.47 -6.46
C SER A 22 -9.11 -20.76 -5.65
N PRO A 23 -9.19 -20.75 -4.30
CA PRO A 23 -8.10 -21.18 -3.42
C PRO A 23 -7.71 -22.65 -3.61
N GLU A 24 -8.59 -23.49 -4.16
CA GLU A 24 -8.30 -24.91 -4.43
C GLU A 24 -7.39 -25.09 -5.66
N ASN A 25 -7.36 -24.10 -6.56
CA ASN A 25 -6.64 -24.16 -7.83
C ASN A 25 -5.21 -23.60 -7.75
N VAL A 26 -4.72 -23.23 -6.56
CA VAL A 26 -3.37 -22.67 -6.39
C VAL A 26 -2.37 -23.72 -5.91
N SER A 27 -1.15 -23.70 -6.48
CA SER A 27 -0.06 -24.53 -5.95
C SER A 27 0.42 -24.02 -4.58
N PRO A 28 0.99 -24.85 -3.69
CA PRO A 28 1.49 -24.41 -2.38
C PRO A 28 2.49 -23.25 -2.45
N ARG A 29 3.38 -23.27 -3.46
CA ARG A 29 4.36 -22.18 -3.68
C ARG A 29 3.70 -20.89 -4.16
N TYR A 30 2.65 -20.98 -4.99
CA TYR A 30 1.87 -19.82 -5.40
C TYR A 30 1.09 -19.25 -4.20
N ARG A 31 0.39 -20.11 -3.46
CA ARG A 31 -0.36 -19.75 -2.25
C ARG A 31 0.50 -18.96 -1.26
N ALA A 32 1.74 -19.40 -1.03
CA ALA A 32 2.66 -18.72 -0.12
C ALA A 32 3.02 -17.30 -0.59
N GLU A 33 3.24 -17.08 -1.89
CA GLU A 33 3.54 -15.74 -2.42
C GLU A 33 2.29 -14.85 -2.46
N LEU A 34 1.12 -15.41 -2.80
CA LEU A 34 -0.16 -14.69 -2.79
C LEU A 34 -0.52 -14.23 -1.36
N LEU A 35 -0.43 -15.11 -0.37
CA LEU A 35 -0.71 -14.74 1.03
C LEU A 35 0.25 -13.68 1.54
N LYS A 36 1.52 -13.68 1.13
CA LYS A 36 2.46 -12.60 1.47
C LYS A 36 2.05 -11.26 0.87
N LEU A 37 1.51 -11.24 -0.35
CA LEU A 37 0.99 -10.01 -0.98
C LEU A 37 -0.26 -9.51 -0.26
N MET A 38 -1.21 -10.40 0.04
CA MET A 38 -2.43 -10.03 0.78
C MET A 38 -2.10 -9.56 2.19
N SER A 39 -1.26 -10.29 2.94
CA SER A 39 -0.82 -9.90 4.29
C SER A 39 -0.11 -8.55 4.27
N SER A 40 0.74 -8.31 3.26
CA SER A 40 1.38 -7.00 3.08
C SER A 40 0.39 -5.86 2.98
N PHE A 41 -0.64 -6.06 2.17
CA PHE A 41 -1.65 -5.06 1.91
C PHE A 41 -2.48 -4.82 3.17
N VAL A 42 -3.01 -5.89 3.77
CA VAL A 42 -3.81 -5.85 5.00
C VAL A 42 -3.07 -5.16 6.14
N ASP A 43 -1.84 -5.56 6.44
CA ASP A 43 -1.07 -5.00 7.56
C ASP A 43 -0.79 -3.51 7.37
N SER A 44 -0.55 -3.11 6.11
CA SER A 44 -0.33 -1.71 5.75
C SER A 44 -1.59 -0.88 5.87
N GLU A 45 -2.75 -1.42 5.49
CA GLU A 45 -4.04 -0.74 5.65
C GLU A 45 -4.46 -0.64 7.12
N LEU A 46 -4.26 -1.70 7.93
CA LEU A 46 -4.52 -1.67 9.37
C LEU A 46 -3.58 -0.68 10.08
N ALA A 47 -2.29 -0.70 9.75
CA ALA A 47 -1.34 0.27 10.28
C ALA A 47 -1.65 1.69 9.83
N GLY A 48 -2.06 1.89 8.57
CA GLY A 48 -2.51 3.16 8.03
C GLY A 48 -3.73 3.69 8.78
N SER A 49 -4.76 2.87 8.95
CA SER A 49 -5.97 3.21 9.72
C SER A 49 -5.61 3.63 11.16
N ALA A 50 -4.87 2.79 11.88
CA ALA A 50 -4.47 3.08 13.26
C ALA A 50 -3.61 4.34 13.39
N GLY A 51 -2.70 4.58 12.43
CA GLY A 51 -1.84 5.77 12.42
C GLY A 51 -2.61 7.07 12.17
N PHE A 52 -3.57 7.03 11.23
CA PHE A 52 -4.37 8.20 10.88
C PHE A 52 -5.45 8.54 11.91
N ALA A 53 -5.80 7.63 12.82
CA ALA A 53 -6.74 7.90 13.90
C ALA A 53 -6.34 9.14 14.74
N ASN A 54 -5.04 9.34 14.97
CA ASN A 54 -4.54 10.52 15.70
C ASN A 54 -4.70 11.83 14.90
N ALA A 55 -4.64 11.77 13.56
CA ALA A 55 -4.79 12.94 12.70
C ALA A 55 -6.18 13.59 12.80
N ILE A 56 -7.20 12.82 13.22
CA ILE A 56 -8.55 13.34 13.51
C ILE A 56 -8.49 14.49 14.55
N ASN A 57 -7.60 14.37 15.54
CA ASN A 57 -7.45 15.38 16.59
C ASN A 57 -6.55 16.55 16.20
N TRP A 58 -5.71 16.39 15.17
CA TRP A 58 -4.89 17.48 14.62
C TRP A 58 -5.61 18.30 13.55
N ALA A 59 -6.74 17.82 13.02
CA ALA A 59 -7.46 18.47 11.95
C ALA A 59 -7.85 19.93 12.31
N PRO A 60 -7.56 20.91 11.43
CA PRO A 60 -7.76 22.35 11.72
C PRO A 60 -9.24 22.78 11.64
N GLY A 61 -10.12 21.92 11.12
CA GLY A 61 -11.54 22.23 10.92
C GLY A 61 -12.40 20.99 10.78
N ILE A 62 -13.72 21.20 10.75
CA ILE A 62 -14.72 20.12 10.68
C ILE A 62 -14.57 19.30 9.39
N ALA A 63 -14.36 19.96 8.25
CA ALA A 63 -14.19 19.28 6.96
C ALA A 63 -12.96 18.36 6.96
N GLN A 64 -11.83 18.85 7.46
CA GLN A 64 -10.59 18.09 7.61
C GLN A 64 -10.74 16.93 8.60
N ARG A 65 -11.49 17.15 9.70
CA ARG A 65 -11.80 16.09 10.67
C ARG A 65 -12.63 14.98 10.04
N ILE A 66 -13.65 15.34 9.25
CA ILE A 66 -14.46 14.37 8.49
C ILE A 66 -13.58 13.59 7.50
N ALA A 67 -12.66 14.26 6.80
CA ALA A 67 -11.74 13.61 5.89
C ALA A 67 -10.83 12.58 6.60
N ALA A 68 -10.25 12.95 7.75
CA ALA A 68 -9.42 12.04 8.53
C ALA A 68 -10.20 10.82 9.08
N CYS A 69 -11.44 11.03 9.56
CA CYS A 69 -12.33 9.94 9.97
C CYS A 69 -12.63 9.00 8.80
N ARG A 70 -12.89 9.57 7.61
CA ARG A 70 -13.19 8.79 6.41
C ARG A 70 -12.00 7.93 5.99
N ILE A 71 -10.79 8.49 5.96
CA ILE A 71 -9.56 7.74 5.65
C ILE A 71 -9.41 6.58 6.65
N THR A 72 -9.53 6.85 7.95
CA THR A 72 -9.40 5.84 9.00
C THR A 72 -10.38 4.67 8.78
N LEU A 73 -11.65 4.96 8.51
CA LEU A 73 -12.69 3.97 8.24
C LEU A 73 -12.42 3.19 6.95
N GLU A 74 -12.11 3.88 5.86
CA GLU A 74 -11.98 3.28 4.53
C GLU A 74 -10.73 2.40 4.42
N LYS A 75 -9.66 2.71 5.15
CA LYS A 75 -8.49 1.84 5.28
C LYS A 75 -8.82 0.54 6.02
N ALA A 76 -9.52 0.63 7.14
CA ALA A 76 -9.97 -0.57 7.86
C ALA A 76 -10.91 -1.44 7.00
N ALA A 77 -11.83 -0.83 6.25
CA ALA A 77 -12.72 -1.54 5.33
C ALA A 77 -11.96 -2.19 4.16
N SER A 78 -10.90 -1.55 3.66
CA SER A 78 -10.05 -2.13 2.60
C SER A 78 -9.25 -3.33 3.12
N ALA A 79 -8.74 -3.26 4.35
CA ALA A 79 -8.12 -4.39 5.03
C ALA A 79 -9.10 -5.56 5.21
N GLU A 80 -10.32 -5.27 5.70
CA GLU A 80 -11.38 -6.27 5.89
C GLU A 80 -11.70 -6.99 4.57
N LYS A 81 -11.89 -6.25 3.47
CA LYS A 81 -12.18 -6.84 2.16
C LYS A 81 -11.11 -7.84 1.71
N VAL A 82 -9.83 -7.57 1.92
CA VAL A 82 -8.76 -8.51 1.54
C VAL A 82 -8.63 -9.64 2.57
N LEU A 83 -8.91 -9.38 3.84
CA LEU A 83 -9.02 -10.42 4.87
C LEU A 83 -10.15 -11.41 4.59
N ASP A 84 -11.28 -10.97 4.02
CA ASP A 84 -12.37 -11.85 3.55
C ASP A 84 -11.83 -12.89 2.58
N LEU A 85 -11.00 -12.47 1.61
CA LEU A 85 -10.35 -13.38 0.67
C LEU A 85 -9.34 -14.31 1.34
N MET A 86 -8.69 -13.85 2.41
CA MET A 86 -7.71 -14.66 3.15
C MET A 86 -8.35 -15.75 4.01
N GLU A 87 -9.62 -15.61 4.41
CA GLU A 87 -10.39 -16.65 5.12
C GLU A 87 -10.59 -17.89 4.26
N ASP A 88 -10.77 -17.72 2.95
CA ASP A 88 -10.85 -18.84 1.99
C ASP A 88 -9.56 -19.68 1.96
N PHE A 89 -8.44 -19.10 2.41
CA PHE A 89 -7.18 -19.81 2.60
C PHE A 89 -6.97 -20.32 4.03
N GLY A 90 -7.95 -20.18 4.93
CA GLY A 90 -7.90 -20.60 6.32
C GLY A 90 -7.34 -19.58 7.31
N THR A 91 -7.29 -18.29 6.94
CA THR A 91 -6.90 -17.22 7.87
C THR A 91 -8.04 -16.93 8.84
N ASP A 92 -7.76 -16.84 10.14
CA ASP A 92 -8.75 -16.36 11.12
C ASP A 92 -8.62 -14.83 11.26
N LYS A 93 -9.62 -14.07 10.80
CA LYS A 93 -9.59 -12.60 10.85
C LYS A 93 -9.50 -12.04 12.26
N ALA A 94 -10.22 -12.64 13.20
CA ALA A 94 -10.27 -12.13 14.57
C ALA A 94 -8.91 -12.30 15.24
N LEU A 95 -8.26 -13.43 15.01
CA LEU A 95 -6.88 -13.66 15.46
C LEU A 95 -5.90 -12.73 14.74
N TYR A 96 -6.04 -12.57 13.41
CA TYR A 96 -5.19 -11.71 12.59
C TYR A 96 -5.18 -10.26 13.10
N ASN A 97 -6.36 -9.69 13.34
CA ASN A 97 -6.50 -8.31 13.81
C ASN A 97 -5.81 -8.07 15.16
N ARG A 98 -5.70 -9.10 16.01
CA ARG A 98 -5.05 -9.02 17.32
C ARG A 98 -3.56 -9.41 17.31
N ALA A 99 -3.02 -9.82 16.16
CA ALA A 99 -1.66 -10.35 16.09
C ALA A 99 -0.59 -9.29 16.34
N HIS A 100 -0.87 -8.02 16.01
CA HIS A 100 0.08 -6.92 16.07
C HIS A 100 -0.54 -5.66 16.67
N ASP A 101 0.30 -4.82 17.28
CA ASP A 101 -0.08 -3.44 17.58
C ASP A 101 0.06 -2.59 16.31
N TRP A 102 -1.06 -2.39 15.61
CA TRP A 102 -1.10 -1.60 14.38
C TRP A 102 -0.85 -0.11 14.61
N ALA A 103 -1.01 0.38 15.85
CA ALA A 103 -0.72 1.76 16.23
C ALA A 103 0.74 1.97 16.65
N ALA A 104 1.49 0.90 16.95
CA ALA A 104 2.90 1.01 17.33
C ALA A 104 3.73 1.75 16.27
N ARG A 105 4.54 2.72 16.73
CA ARG A 105 5.48 3.50 15.93
C ARG A 105 6.84 3.55 16.60
N MET A 106 7.87 3.70 15.80
CA MET A 106 9.23 3.98 16.26
C MET A 106 9.40 5.48 16.57
N PRO A 107 10.47 5.88 17.27
CA PRO A 107 10.89 7.27 17.33
C PRO A 107 11.05 7.88 15.93
N ARG A 108 10.78 9.18 15.78
CA ARG A 108 10.77 9.87 14.47
C ARG A 108 12.13 9.82 13.77
N ASP A 109 13.21 9.93 14.53
CA ASP A 109 14.59 9.92 14.09
C ASP A 109 15.19 8.51 13.98
N ALA A 110 14.43 7.47 14.31
CA ALA A 110 14.92 6.10 14.23
C ALA A 110 15.23 5.70 12.77
N ALA A 111 16.32 4.95 12.61
CA ALA A 111 16.59 4.23 11.38
C ALA A 111 15.58 3.08 11.25
N ILE A 112 14.78 3.11 10.18
CA ILE A 112 13.78 2.07 9.90
C ILE A 112 14.36 1.18 8.82
N ASP A 113 14.50 -0.11 9.14
CA ASP A 113 14.86 -1.12 8.15
C ASP A 113 13.71 -1.24 7.11
N PRO A 114 14.00 -1.09 5.80
CA PRO A 114 13.01 -1.33 4.75
C PRO A 114 12.50 -2.79 4.72
N CYS A 115 13.26 -3.73 5.29
CA CYS A 115 12.86 -5.12 5.41
C CYS A 115 11.75 -5.30 6.45
N ARG A 116 10.83 -6.24 6.16
CA ARG A 116 9.74 -6.63 7.07
C ARG A 116 10.30 -7.39 8.25
N GLN A 117 9.70 -7.18 9.43
CA GLN A 117 10.23 -7.69 10.68
C GLN A 117 9.29 -8.75 11.27
N GLY A 118 9.78 -9.99 11.35
CA GLY A 118 9.02 -11.09 11.93
C GLY A 118 7.73 -11.41 11.16
N GLY A 119 6.60 -11.47 11.89
CA GLY A 119 5.28 -11.72 11.32
C GLY A 119 4.52 -10.45 10.90
N ASP A 120 5.12 -9.27 11.09
CA ASP A 120 4.54 -7.99 10.71
C ASP A 120 4.94 -7.64 9.27
N MET A 121 3.93 -7.64 8.40
CA MET A 121 4.07 -7.42 6.98
C MET A 121 3.66 -5.99 6.59
N ARG A 122 3.53 -5.03 7.53
CA ARG A 122 3.29 -3.64 7.12
C ARG A 122 4.49 -3.07 6.34
N LEU A 123 4.24 -2.14 5.43
CA LEU A 123 5.33 -1.39 4.79
C LEU A 123 6.12 -0.59 5.83
N SER A 124 7.44 -0.53 5.69
CA SER A 124 8.35 0.09 6.65
C SER A 124 7.97 1.54 7.01
N VAL A 125 7.43 2.28 6.03
CA VAL A 125 6.95 3.65 6.21
C VAL A 125 5.91 3.79 7.32
N PHE A 126 5.11 2.75 7.60
CA PHE A 126 4.09 2.76 8.64
C PHE A 126 4.65 2.54 10.06
N HIS A 127 5.96 2.30 10.21
CA HIS A 127 6.60 2.38 11.53
C HIS A 127 7.02 3.81 11.90
N ALA A 128 7.07 4.74 10.94
CA ALA A 128 7.38 6.14 11.21
C ALA A 128 6.15 6.87 11.80
N PRO A 129 6.34 7.72 12.83
CA PRO A 129 5.25 8.43 13.47
C PRO A 129 4.85 9.69 12.67
N LEU A 130 3.54 9.89 12.52
CA LEU A 130 2.98 11.21 12.19
C LEU A 130 3.01 12.09 13.43
N VAL A 131 3.33 13.39 13.28
CA VAL A 131 3.40 14.32 14.43
C VAL A 131 2.57 15.59 14.29
N SER A 132 1.95 15.82 13.13
CA SER A 132 1.13 17.00 12.89
C SER A 132 0.11 16.77 11.76
N TRP A 133 -0.80 17.73 11.59
CA TRP A 133 -1.73 17.74 10.46
C TRP A 133 -1.01 17.86 9.11
N THR A 134 -0.02 18.76 9.01
CA THR A 134 0.81 18.93 7.80
C THR A 134 1.50 17.62 7.43
N ASP A 135 2.05 16.91 8.43
CA ASP A 135 2.65 15.59 8.27
C ASP A 135 1.68 14.55 7.70
N ALA A 136 0.46 14.51 8.25
CA ALA A 136 -0.58 13.60 7.78
C ALA A 136 -0.96 13.89 6.32
N CYS A 137 -1.00 15.16 5.92
CA CYS A 137 -1.32 15.55 4.55
C CYS A 137 -0.18 15.23 3.57
N VAL A 138 1.08 15.51 3.93
CA VAL A 138 2.25 15.16 3.12
C VAL A 138 2.37 13.65 2.96
N MET A 139 2.22 12.90 4.05
CA MET A 139 2.25 11.45 4.01
C MET A 139 1.13 10.89 3.12
N ASN A 140 -0.10 11.40 3.23
CA ASN A 140 -1.20 11.01 2.35
C ASN A 140 -0.93 11.31 0.88
N LEU A 141 -0.34 12.46 0.55
CA LEU A 141 0.01 12.78 -0.82
C LEU A 141 1.08 11.82 -1.36
N LEU A 142 2.23 11.72 -0.68
CA LEU A 142 3.37 10.95 -1.16
C LEU A 142 3.08 9.44 -1.16
N MET A 143 2.54 8.92 -0.06
CA MET A 143 2.18 7.51 0.02
C MET A 143 0.96 7.20 -0.84
N GLY A 144 -0.03 8.09 -0.96
CA GLY A 144 -1.17 7.88 -1.86
C GLY A 144 -0.76 7.74 -3.33
N LEU A 145 0.24 8.51 -3.78
CA LEU A 145 0.84 8.32 -5.11
C LEU A 145 1.51 6.94 -5.23
N ALA A 146 2.26 6.50 -4.21
CA ALA A 146 2.91 5.19 -4.20
C ALA A 146 1.88 4.05 -4.20
N THR A 147 0.85 4.16 -3.36
CA THR A 147 -0.28 3.24 -3.29
C THR A 147 -0.98 3.15 -4.64
N GLY A 148 -1.27 4.27 -5.31
CA GLY A 148 -1.90 4.24 -6.64
C GLY A 148 -1.12 3.41 -7.66
N ILE A 149 0.21 3.55 -7.69
CA ILE A 149 1.09 2.76 -8.56
C ILE A 149 1.10 1.28 -8.14
N GLN A 150 1.21 1.00 -6.85
CA GLN A 150 1.24 -0.36 -6.31
C GLN A 150 -0.09 -1.10 -6.51
N LEU A 151 -1.22 -0.42 -6.34
CA LEU A 151 -2.54 -0.96 -6.61
C LEU A 151 -2.77 -1.19 -8.11
N GLY A 152 -2.21 -0.35 -8.98
CA GLY A 152 -2.20 -0.60 -10.42
C GLY A 152 -1.50 -1.92 -10.80
N GLU A 153 -0.42 -2.28 -10.10
CA GLU A 153 0.25 -3.57 -10.25
C GLU A 153 -0.58 -4.72 -9.64
N LEU A 154 -1.12 -4.53 -8.43
CA LEU A 154 -1.91 -5.55 -7.75
C LEU A 154 -3.25 -5.82 -8.44
N ALA A 155 -3.84 -4.84 -9.13
CA ALA A 155 -5.06 -5.01 -9.93
C ALA A 155 -4.87 -5.92 -11.15
N GLN A 156 -3.63 -6.29 -11.49
CA GLN A 156 -3.28 -7.13 -12.63
C GLN A 156 -2.89 -8.55 -12.24
N VAL A 157 -2.85 -8.88 -10.94
CA VAL A 157 -2.39 -10.20 -10.50
C VAL A 157 -3.20 -11.34 -11.14
N SER A 158 -2.59 -12.50 -11.22
CA SER A 158 -3.20 -13.70 -11.80
C SER A 158 -4.27 -14.33 -10.90
N TYR A 159 -4.37 -13.97 -9.61
CA TYR A 159 -5.51 -14.35 -8.77
C TYR A 159 -6.65 -13.34 -8.93
N SER A 160 -7.66 -13.68 -9.72
CA SER A 160 -8.76 -12.77 -10.07
C SER A 160 -9.51 -12.18 -8.87
N PRO A 161 -9.84 -12.93 -7.80
CA PRO A 161 -10.57 -12.36 -6.66
C PRO A 161 -9.82 -11.21 -5.99
N LEU A 162 -8.49 -11.34 -5.83
CA LEU A 162 -7.66 -10.25 -5.32
C LEU A 162 -7.61 -9.10 -6.31
N ALA A 163 -7.39 -9.37 -7.59
CA ALA A 163 -7.33 -8.33 -8.62
C ALA A 163 -8.64 -7.50 -8.67
N GLU A 164 -9.80 -8.15 -8.49
CA GLU A 164 -11.13 -7.52 -8.42
C GLU A 164 -11.28 -6.65 -7.17
N ALA A 165 -10.96 -7.20 -5.99
CA ALA A 165 -10.99 -6.45 -4.74
C ALA A 165 -10.12 -5.19 -4.81
N ILE A 166 -8.92 -5.30 -5.38
CA ILE A 166 -8.01 -4.17 -5.55
C ILE A 166 -8.57 -3.12 -6.53
N ARG A 167 -9.24 -3.53 -7.62
CA ARG A 167 -9.90 -2.59 -8.54
C ARG A 167 -11.01 -1.79 -7.87
N GLU A 168 -11.70 -2.37 -6.89
CA GLU A 168 -12.71 -1.66 -6.09
C GLU A 168 -12.08 -0.73 -5.05
N ILE A 169 -10.93 -1.09 -4.48
CA ILE A 169 -10.21 -0.29 -3.47
C ILE A 169 -9.47 0.88 -4.12
N ALA A 170 -8.88 0.70 -5.30
CA ALA A 170 -8.07 1.72 -5.98
C ALA A 170 -8.71 3.13 -6.04
N PRO A 171 -9.98 3.33 -6.45
CA PRO A 171 -10.60 4.67 -6.47
C PRO A 171 -10.75 5.29 -5.06
N VAL A 172 -10.83 4.47 -4.01
CA VAL A 172 -10.88 4.94 -2.62
C VAL A 172 -9.55 5.55 -2.21
N GLU A 173 -8.43 4.88 -2.50
CA GLU A 173 -7.08 5.38 -2.21
C GLU A 173 -6.73 6.63 -3.03
N VAL A 174 -7.20 6.73 -4.28
CA VAL A 174 -7.06 7.95 -5.09
C VAL A 174 -7.72 9.15 -4.40
N ARG A 175 -8.89 8.95 -3.77
CA ARG A 175 -9.58 10.00 -3.02
C ARG A 175 -8.83 10.38 -1.76
N HIS A 176 -8.20 9.43 -1.05
CA HIS A 176 -7.38 9.75 0.13
C HIS A 176 -6.18 10.63 -0.23
N LYS A 177 -5.49 10.28 -1.33
CA LYS A 177 -4.42 11.12 -1.91
C LYS A 177 -4.92 12.53 -2.18
N GLU A 178 -6.08 12.64 -2.83
CA GLU A 178 -6.64 13.93 -3.22
C GLU A 178 -7.05 14.80 -2.03
N MET A 179 -7.57 14.20 -0.95
CA MET A 179 -7.83 14.92 0.30
C MET A 179 -6.56 15.52 0.90
N GLY A 180 -5.44 14.77 0.86
CA GLY A 180 -4.13 15.27 1.28
C GLY A 180 -3.65 16.41 0.39
N ARG A 181 -3.79 16.27 -0.94
CA ARG A 181 -3.42 17.30 -1.92
C ARG A 181 -4.15 18.63 -1.67
N VAL A 182 -5.49 18.58 -1.55
CA VAL A 182 -6.32 19.77 -1.30
C VAL A 182 -5.97 20.43 0.03
N ALA A 183 -5.70 19.65 1.08
CA ALA A 183 -5.26 20.22 2.35
C ALA A 183 -3.89 20.91 2.25
N LEU A 184 -2.97 20.36 1.45
CA LEU A 184 -1.66 20.97 1.22
C LEU A 184 -1.72 22.27 0.42
N GLU A 185 -2.66 22.41 -0.52
CA GLU A 185 -2.89 23.68 -1.23
C GLU A 185 -3.22 24.82 -0.26
N ASP A 186 -4.12 24.55 0.70
CA ASP A 186 -4.49 25.53 1.75
C ASP A 186 -3.31 25.81 2.70
N ILE A 187 -2.61 24.77 3.16
CA ILE A 187 -1.44 24.92 4.03
C ILE A 187 -0.36 25.76 3.35
N CYS A 188 -0.06 25.49 2.08
CA CYS A 188 0.99 26.15 1.31
C CYS A 188 0.63 27.58 0.86
N SER A 189 -0.62 28.03 1.09
CA SER A 189 -0.99 29.44 0.90
C SER A 189 -0.22 30.38 1.84
N ARG A 190 0.24 29.87 3.00
CA ARG A 190 1.01 30.62 4.01
C ARG A 190 2.49 30.27 3.98
N ALA A 191 3.35 31.23 4.33
CA ALA A 191 4.80 31.02 4.32
C ALA A 191 5.25 29.97 5.34
N GLU A 192 4.67 29.99 6.55
CA GLU A 192 4.94 29.01 7.60
C GLU A 192 4.51 27.61 7.16
N GLY A 193 3.34 27.49 6.53
CA GLY A 193 2.83 26.22 6.04
C GLY A 193 3.68 25.63 4.92
N ARG A 194 4.25 26.46 4.02
CA ARG A 194 5.22 25.98 3.03
C ARG A 194 6.49 25.43 3.67
N SER A 195 7.00 26.10 4.71
CA SER A 195 8.17 25.63 5.45
C SER A 195 7.92 24.29 6.16
N GLU A 196 6.76 24.17 6.83
CA GLU A 196 6.34 22.91 7.46
C GLU A 196 6.17 21.77 6.44
N ALA A 197 5.53 22.05 5.31
CA ALA A 197 5.32 21.06 4.25
C ALA A 197 6.65 20.60 3.64
N ALA A 198 7.58 21.52 3.37
CA ALA A 198 8.92 21.19 2.88
C ALA A 198 9.68 20.27 3.85
N ALA A 199 9.74 20.63 5.14
CA ALA A 199 10.40 19.80 6.15
C ALA A 199 9.75 18.41 6.30
N SER A 200 8.42 18.33 6.13
CA SER A 200 7.69 17.07 6.14
C SER A 200 7.96 16.23 4.88
N ILE A 201 8.10 16.86 3.72
CA ILE A 201 8.48 16.19 2.47
C ILE A 201 9.88 15.59 2.60
N ASP A 202 10.86 16.36 3.11
CA ASP A 202 12.22 15.86 3.34
C ASP A 202 12.23 14.62 4.24
N TYR A 203 11.31 14.58 5.20
CA TYR A 203 11.15 13.45 6.10
C TYR A 203 10.49 12.23 5.42
N TRP A 204 9.37 12.43 4.71
CA TRP A 204 8.55 11.34 4.18
C TRP A 204 9.05 10.81 2.84
N TYR A 205 9.61 11.65 1.98
CA TYR A 205 10.04 11.27 0.63
C TYR A 205 10.97 10.05 0.61
N PRO A 206 12.11 10.02 1.34
CA PRO A 206 12.99 8.84 1.33
C PRO A 206 12.31 7.60 1.94
N ARG A 207 11.42 7.77 2.92
CA ARG A 207 10.70 6.66 3.58
C ARG A 207 9.66 6.03 2.67
N VAL A 208 8.93 6.83 1.91
CA VAL A 208 7.98 6.34 0.90
C VAL A 208 8.73 5.69 -0.27
N ALA A 209 9.84 6.28 -0.73
CA ALA A 209 10.68 5.70 -1.78
C ALA A 209 11.15 4.27 -1.42
N ALA A 210 11.50 4.03 -0.15
CA ALA A 210 11.93 2.71 0.32
C ALA A 210 10.86 1.62 0.21
N THR A 211 9.57 1.99 0.12
CA THR A 211 8.47 1.01 -0.01
C THR A 211 8.47 0.23 -1.33
N PHE A 212 9.13 0.76 -2.36
CA PHE A 212 9.30 0.06 -3.65
C PHE A 212 10.31 -1.09 -3.57
N GLY A 213 11.11 -1.15 -2.50
CA GLY A 213 12.09 -2.22 -2.27
C GLY A 213 13.39 -2.06 -3.05
N VAL A 214 14.24 -3.08 -2.95
CA VAL A 214 15.61 -3.05 -3.50
C VAL A 214 15.60 -3.25 -5.02
N ILE A 215 16.48 -2.51 -5.69
CA ILE A 215 16.75 -2.58 -7.14
C ILE A 215 17.42 -3.92 -7.49
N GLY A 216 17.06 -4.53 -8.63
CA GLY A 216 17.65 -5.78 -9.13
C GLY A 216 17.18 -7.01 -8.37
N SER A 217 15.97 -6.98 -7.80
CA SER A 217 15.45 -8.08 -6.98
C SER A 217 15.29 -9.38 -7.78
N GLU A 218 16.02 -10.43 -7.40
CA GLU A 218 15.85 -11.80 -7.94
C GLU A 218 14.43 -12.36 -7.74
N ARG A 219 13.65 -11.75 -6.83
CA ARG A 219 12.24 -12.11 -6.60
C ARG A 219 11.33 -11.71 -7.75
N PHE A 220 11.68 -10.70 -8.54
CA PHE A 220 10.85 -10.20 -9.63
C PHE A 220 10.52 -11.31 -10.63
N GLU A 221 11.53 -11.97 -11.21
CA GLU A 221 11.33 -13.03 -12.22
C GLU A 221 10.48 -14.20 -11.72
N ARG A 222 10.58 -14.53 -10.43
CA ARG A 222 9.76 -15.58 -9.81
C ARG A 222 8.30 -15.17 -9.69
N LEU A 223 8.03 -13.93 -9.29
CA LEU A 223 6.66 -13.42 -9.15
C LEU A 223 6.05 -13.11 -10.53
N HIS A 224 6.86 -12.66 -11.48
CA HIS A 224 6.45 -12.37 -12.84
C HIS A 224 5.94 -13.61 -13.56
N ARG A 225 6.68 -14.73 -13.50
CA ARG A 225 6.22 -16.02 -14.05
C ARG A 225 4.93 -16.55 -13.41
N LYS A 226 4.62 -16.11 -12.19
CA LYS A 226 3.36 -16.44 -11.51
C LYS A 226 2.22 -15.46 -11.87
N GLY A 227 2.48 -14.41 -12.64
CA GLY A 227 1.53 -13.33 -12.90
C GLY A 227 1.20 -12.51 -11.64
N LEU A 228 2.07 -12.51 -10.62
CA LEU A 228 1.88 -11.77 -9.38
C LEU A 228 2.57 -10.40 -9.37
N ARG A 229 3.43 -10.13 -10.37
CA ARG A 229 4.15 -8.86 -10.58
C ARG A 229 4.37 -8.63 -12.07
N HIS A 230 4.32 -7.38 -12.51
CA HIS A 230 4.40 -7.05 -13.94
C HIS A 230 5.52 -6.06 -14.22
N SER A 231 5.76 -5.13 -13.30
CA SER A 231 6.82 -4.13 -13.39
C SER A 231 7.89 -4.32 -12.32
N THR A 232 9.14 -4.01 -12.68
CA THR A 232 10.27 -4.06 -11.75
C THR A 232 10.20 -2.91 -10.74
N ASN A 233 10.94 -3.03 -9.64
CA ASN A 233 10.92 -2.02 -8.58
C ASN A 233 11.42 -0.66 -9.07
N GLU A 234 12.40 -0.64 -9.98
CA GLU A 234 12.99 0.56 -10.57
C GLU A 234 11.97 1.33 -11.39
N VAL A 235 11.20 0.61 -12.22
CA VAL A 235 10.17 1.21 -13.08
C VAL A 235 9.08 1.86 -12.22
N LEU A 236 8.64 1.17 -11.17
CA LEU A 236 7.63 1.71 -10.26
C LEU A 236 8.16 2.89 -9.43
N LEU A 237 9.41 2.81 -8.96
CA LEU A 237 10.04 3.88 -8.22
C LEU A 237 10.21 5.13 -9.10
N ASP A 238 10.68 4.99 -10.34
CA ASP A 238 10.83 6.11 -11.27
C ASP A 238 9.47 6.78 -11.58
N ALA A 239 8.44 5.97 -11.82
CA ALA A 239 7.08 6.46 -12.03
C ALA A 239 6.58 7.28 -10.82
N TRP A 240 6.81 6.77 -9.60
CA TRP A 240 6.46 7.47 -8.37
C TRP A 240 7.26 8.77 -8.22
N GLN A 241 8.58 8.72 -8.38
CA GLN A 241 9.44 9.89 -8.25
C GLN A 241 9.03 11.01 -9.23
N LYS A 242 8.68 10.64 -10.47
CA LYS A 242 8.17 11.59 -11.47
C LYS A 242 6.84 12.20 -11.04
N ALA A 243 5.90 11.39 -10.57
CA ALA A 243 4.59 11.87 -10.11
C ALA A 243 4.73 12.77 -8.87
N SER A 244 5.53 12.37 -7.88
CA SER A 244 5.79 13.14 -6.67
C SER A 244 6.45 14.49 -6.96
N ARG A 245 7.47 14.53 -7.84
CA ARG A 245 8.07 15.81 -8.25
C ARG A 245 7.05 16.75 -8.90
N GLY A 246 6.13 16.22 -9.70
CA GLY A 246 5.06 17.00 -10.31
C GLY A 246 4.11 17.62 -9.28
N GLU A 247 3.65 16.83 -8.31
CA GLU A 247 2.75 17.29 -7.24
C GLU A 247 3.44 18.26 -6.27
N ILE A 248 4.70 18.01 -5.91
CA ILE A 248 5.52 18.91 -5.06
C ILE A 248 5.70 20.26 -5.76
N ALA A 249 6.06 20.26 -7.04
CA ALA A 249 6.23 21.49 -7.81
C ALA A 249 4.92 22.27 -7.97
N ALA A 250 3.78 21.58 -8.13
CA ALA A 250 2.46 22.20 -8.20
C ALA A 250 2.07 22.93 -6.90
N LEU A 251 2.60 22.49 -5.75
CA LEU A 251 2.45 23.16 -4.46
C LEU A 251 3.44 24.33 -4.25
N GLY A 252 4.31 24.62 -5.22
CA GLY A 252 5.33 25.65 -5.11
C GLY A 252 6.48 25.28 -4.17
N LEU A 253 6.71 23.97 -3.96
CA LEU A 253 7.78 23.43 -3.12
C LEU A 253 8.88 22.81 -4.02
N SER A 254 10.05 22.54 -3.45
CA SER A 254 11.22 21.96 -4.12
C SER A 254 11.71 20.71 -3.42
#